data_AF-A0A8R2NY10-F1
#
_entry.id   AF-A0A8R2NY10-F1
#
_cell.length_a   1.000
_cell.length_b   1.000
_cell.length_c   1.000
_cell.angle_alpha   90.00
_cell.angle_beta   90.00
_cell.angle_gamma   90.00
#
_symmetry.space_group_name_H-M   'P 1'
#
loop_
_entity.id
_entity.type
_entity.pdbx_description
1 polymer ?
#
loop_
_entity_poly.entity_id
_entity_poly.type
_entity_poly.pdbx_seq_one_letter_code
_entity_poly.pdbx_strand_id
1 'polypeptide(L)'
;MSDKIPRPNVFSVFNYKKKKDGCNSIETTVTLDQSEVKEVKVHKFQIKSNIGNISDLGDIESGPKQPILMAYPKTLIGTQKRGFSSSCYNDNAWLEYSCHLDAAFYYCCRLFASGSGNQEDTWTVTGFCNWKKLTDKIKSHSSTTIHLTCMSRMNSYKSSKVSGSVMCQISTAQNDQKQKNEEYIKTLIDITLFLAKQGIAFRGHLEDKESNNQGNFKEACKLVAKCNSNFDSLYSKKISHTSWIVQNELIDICAEHIKTTIINEVKSTGIVAIMVDEARSYKEEQLSICIRYVNGLDVCERFLTFIDVSSSQKAIDIVAAILMFLEQSNMKDVKVIAQSYDGASVMSGQHGGVQTLMKEHYPYVIYIHCVAHRLNLIVVDTYTNIINARNMFNVLESIYTHFSHPKKNKMLHEFQINLGLSQRSISKICDTRWICRYKTCNAIKTNFKAIVKALQFEINETSDKDVTQAIGMNIF
;
A
#
# COMPACT_ATOMS: atom_id res chain seq x y z
N MET A 1 -15.32 -30.66 11.15
CA MET A 1 -16.06 -29.96 10.08
C MET A 1 -16.22 -28.50 10.47
N SER A 2 -15.36 -27.64 9.93
CA SER A 2 -15.59 -26.20 9.84
C SER A 2 -14.75 -25.70 8.66
N ASP A 3 -15.43 -25.46 7.54
CA ASP A 3 -14.80 -25.11 6.27
C ASP A 3 -14.04 -23.78 6.39
N LYS A 4 -12.71 -23.84 6.21
CA LYS A 4 -11.86 -22.65 6.04
C LYS A 4 -12.10 -22.09 4.64
N ILE A 5 -12.97 -21.09 4.54
CA ILE A 5 -13.05 -20.23 3.34
C ILE A 5 -11.71 -19.49 3.20
N PRO A 6 -11.00 -19.59 2.06
CA PRO A 6 -9.75 -18.85 1.86
C PRO A 6 -10.06 -17.35 1.77
N ARG A 7 -9.44 -16.56 2.66
CA ARG A 7 -9.64 -15.11 2.76
C ARG A 7 -8.68 -14.35 1.84
N PRO A 8 -9.07 -13.18 1.32
CA PRO A 8 -8.40 -12.59 0.18
C PRO A 8 -7.10 -11.85 0.56
N ASN A 9 -6.04 -12.11 -0.23
CA ASN A 9 -4.76 -11.39 -0.29
C ASN A 9 -4.98 -9.87 -0.56
N VAL A 10 -4.13 -8.95 -0.09
CA VAL A 10 -4.21 -7.50 -0.43
C VAL A 10 -4.33 -7.22 -1.93
N PHE A 11 -3.71 -8.05 -2.78
CA PHE A 11 -3.85 -7.96 -4.23
C PHE A 11 -5.24 -8.37 -4.77
N SER A 12 -6.12 -8.91 -3.93
CA SER A 12 -7.52 -9.18 -4.28
C SER A 12 -8.30 -7.92 -4.63
N VAL A 13 -7.85 -6.75 -4.20
CA VAL A 13 -8.41 -5.45 -4.60
C VAL A 13 -8.33 -5.24 -6.12
N PHE A 14 -7.33 -5.86 -6.76
CA PHE A 14 -7.14 -5.81 -8.20
C PHE A 14 -7.85 -6.95 -8.94
N ASN A 15 -8.30 -8.00 -8.24
CA ASN A 15 -8.87 -9.21 -8.84
C ASN A 15 -10.37 -9.30 -8.58
N TYR A 16 -11.17 -8.93 -9.58
CA TYR A 16 -12.61 -9.13 -9.55
C TYR A 16 -12.95 -10.60 -9.86
N LYS A 17 -13.51 -11.35 -8.89
CA LYS A 17 -14.17 -12.62 -9.19
C LYS A 17 -15.47 -12.33 -9.96
N LYS A 18 -15.59 -12.86 -11.19
CA LYS A 18 -16.87 -12.96 -11.91
C LYS A 18 -17.88 -13.66 -10.99
N LYS A 19 -19.05 -13.04 -10.79
CA LYS A 19 -20.22 -13.75 -10.23
C LYS A 19 -20.53 -14.93 -11.15
N LYS A 20 -20.61 -16.14 -10.58
CA LYS A 20 -21.24 -17.30 -11.22
C LYS A 20 -22.76 -17.08 -11.12
N ASP A 21 -23.37 -16.62 -12.20
CA ASP A 21 -24.77 -16.93 -12.46
C ASP A 21 -24.78 -18.20 -13.33
N GLY A 22 -25.54 -19.20 -12.89
CA GLY A 22 -25.53 -20.54 -13.44
C GLY A 22 -26.04 -20.59 -14.88
N CYS A 23 -25.17 -20.99 -15.80
CA CYS A 23 -25.53 -21.78 -16.97
C CYS A 23 -24.30 -22.58 -17.43
N ASN A 24 -24.52 -23.83 -17.83
CA ASN A 24 -23.49 -24.85 -18.04
C ASN A 24 -22.51 -24.56 -19.19
N SER A 25 -21.28 -25.03 -18.97
CA SER A 25 -20.28 -25.54 -19.92
C SER A 25 -19.74 -24.63 -21.04
N ILE A 26 -18.44 -24.32 -21.00
CA ILE A 26 -17.34 -25.06 -21.66
C ILE A 26 -16.02 -24.45 -21.16
N GLU A 27 -15.12 -25.29 -20.66
CA GLU A 27 -13.75 -24.90 -20.30
C GLU A 27 -12.94 -24.63 -21.57
N THR A 28 -12.29 -23.47 -21.65
CA THR A 28 -11.14 -23.29 -22.53
C THR A 28 -10.12 -22.45 -21.77
N THR A 29 -9.11 -23.13 -21.26
CA THR A 29 -7.90 -22.56 -20.68
C THR A 29 -7.13 -21.81 -21.77
N VAL A 30 -6.92 -20.50 -21.60
CA VAL A 30 -5.97 -19.73 -22.41
C VAL A 30 -4.96 -19.11 -21.45
N THR A 31 -3.73 -19.61 -21.52
CA THR A 31 -2.53 -19.02 -20.94
C THR A 31 -2.26 -17.67 -21.58
N LEU A 32 -2.12 -16.62 -20.77
CA LEU A 32 -1.73 -15.28 -21.23
C LEU A 32 -0.20 -15.19 -21.17
N ASP A 33 0.43 -15.36 -22.33
CA ASP A 33 1.80 -14.91 -22.57
C ASP A 33 1.79 -13.39 -22.76
N GLN A 34 2.56 -12.67 -21.96
CA GLN A 34 2.68 -11.21 -21.99
C GLN A 34 3.76 -10.80 -23.00
N SER A 35 3.51 -11.04 -24.27
CA SER A 35 4.35 -10.52 -25.34
C SER A 35 3.59 -10.47 -26.65
N GLU A 36 2.81 -9.41 -26.86
CA GLU A 36 2.48 -8.80 -28.16
C GLU A 36 1.36 -7.78 -27.97
N VAL A 37 1.71 -6.50 -27.97
CA VAL A 37 0.74 -5.41 -28.17
C VAL A 37 0.26 -5.50 -29.62
N LYS A 38 -0.78 -6.31 -29.87
CA LYS A 38 -1.56 -6.22 -31.12
C LYS A 38 -2.66 -5.21 -30.91
N GLU A 39 -2.65 -4.19 -31.77
CA GLU A 39 -3.72 -3.20 -31.92
C GLU A 39 -5.09 -3.87 -31.77
N VAL A 40 -5.90 -3.36 -30.84
CA VAL A 40 -7.30 -3.74 -30.72
C VAL A 40 -7.96 -3.33 -32.04
N LYS A 41 -8.25 -4.32 -32.90
CA LYS A 41 -9.07 -4.11 -34.09
C LYS A 41 -10.41 -3.54 -33.63
N VAL A 42 -10.58 -2.24 -33.82
CA VAL A 42 -11.88 -1.58 -33.73
C VAL A 42 -12.76 -2.30 -34.74
N HIS A 43 -13.68 -3.13 -34.25
CA HIS A 43 -14.79 -3.60 -35.07
C HIS A 43 -15.64 -2.37 -35.41
N LYS A 44 -15.25 -1.69 -36.50
CA LYS A 44 -16.16 -0.84 -37.26
C LYS A 44 -17.36 -1.73 -37.56
N PHE A 45 -18.48 -1.43 -36.92
CA PHE A 45 -19.75 -2.02 -37.27
C PHE A 45 -20.01 -1.62 -38.72
N GLN A 46 -19.64 -2.48 -39.67
CA GLN A 46 -19.98 -2.28 -41.07
C GLN A 46 -21.47 -2.47 -41.18
N ILE A 47 -22.20 -1.35 -41.14
CA ILE A 47 -23.58 -1.31 -41.59
C ILE A 47 -23.53 -1.65 -43.08
N LYS A 48 -23.93 -2.87 -43.44
CA LYS A 48 -24.21 -3.23 -44.83
C LYS A 48 -25.40 -2.39 -45.27
N SER A 49 -25.15 -1.23 -45.85
CA SER A 49 -26.14 -0.53 -46.66
C SER A 49 -26.35 -1.37 -47.93
N ASN A 50 -27.32 -2.28 -47.91
CA ASN A 50 -27.72 -3.07 -49.06
C ASN A 50 -28.55 -2.23 -50.06
N ILE A 51 -28.01 -1.10 -50.54
CA ILE A 51 -28.68 -0.29 -51.57
C ILE A 51 -27.61 0.26 -52.51
N GLY A 52 -27.73 0.00 -53.82
CA GLY A 52 -26.95 0.66 -54.85
C GLY A 52 -27.18 2.17 -54.77
N ASN A 53 -26.09 2.96 -54.80
CA ASN A 53 -26.06 4.42 -54.64
C ASN A 53 -27.26 5.15 -55.28
N ILE A 54 -28.27 5.47 -54.46
CA ILE A 54 -29.24 6.54 -54.76
C ILE A 54 -28.57 7.84 -54.27
N SER A 55 -27.93 8.57 -55.17
CA SER A 55 -27.07 9.74 -54.85
C SER A 55 -27.83 10.96 -54.30
N ASP A 56 -29.15 11.01 -54.50
CA ASP A 56 -30.00 12.15 -54.12
C ASP A 56 -30.71 12.00 -52.76
N LEU A 57 -30.46 10.91 -52.02
CA LEU A 57 -30.92 10.72 -50.64
C LEU A 57 -29.80 11.03 -49.63
N GLY A 58 -30.16 11.22 -48.36
CA GLY A 58 -29.22 11.53 -47.29
C GLY A 58 -28.32 10.35 -46.92
N ASP A 59 -27.18 10.61 -46.28
CA ASP A 59 -26.41 9.60 -45.59
C ASP A 59 -26.34 9.91 -44.10
N ILE A 60 -25.60 9.09 -43.35
CA ILE A 60 -25.50 9.19 -41.89
C ILE A 60 -24.85 10.50 -41.42
N GLU A 61 -24.15 11.23 -42.31
CA GLU A 61 -23.46 12.49 -42.03
C GLU A 61 -24.26 13.71 -42.52
N SER A 62 -24.91 13.61 -43.68
CA SER A 62 -25.69 14.70 -44.28
C SER A 62 -27.07 14.89 -43.66
N GLY A 63 -27.62 13.86 -43.00
CA GLY A 63 -29.00 13.88 -42.51
C GLY A 63 -30.04 13.71 -43.63
N PRO A 64 -31.36 13.78 -43.31
CA PRO A 64 -32.43 13.55 -44.28
C PRO A 64 -32.44 14.60 -45.39
N LYS A 65 -32.56 14.17 -46.65
CA LYS A 65 -32.70 15.08 -47.79
C LYS A 65 -34.17 15.35 -48.12
N GLN A 66 -34.56 16.63 -48.02
CA GLN A 66 -35.93 17.12 -48.27
C GLN A 66 -35.94 18.20 -49.37
N PRO A 67 -35.73 17.85 -50.65
CA PRO A 67 -35.70 18.83 -51.73
C PRO A 67 -37.07 19.48 -51.93
N ILE A 68 -37.09 20.82 -52.04
CA ILE A 68 -38.28 21.62 -52.40
C ILE A 68 -38.18 21.96 -53.89
N LEU A 69 -39.01 21.30 -54.70
CA LEU A 69 -39.04 21.53 -56.15
C LEU A 69 -40.12 22.54 -56.52
N MET A 70 -39.85 23.35 -57.56
CA MET A 70 -40.84 24.24 -58.18
C MET A 70 -42.06 23.48 -58.69
N ALA A 71 -41.86 22.23 -59.16
CA ALA A 71 -42.91 21.29 -59.48
C ALA A 71 -42.39 19.86 -59.32
N TYR A 72 -43.13 19.02 -58.59
CA TYR A 72 -42.85 17.58 -58.51
C TYR A 72 -43.45 16.86 -59.74
N PRO A 73 -42.82 15.77 -60.21
CA PRO A 73 -43.39 14.89 -61.23
C PRO A 73 -44.82 14.45 -60.86
N LYS A 74 -45.68 14.37 -61.87
CA LYS A 74 -47.07 13.93 -61.69
C LYS A 74 -47.30 12.63 -62.44
N THR A 75 -47.61 11.58 -61.70
CA THR A 75 -47.98 10.26 -62.22
C THR A 75 -49.50 10.12 -62.28
N LEU A 76 -50.00 9.41 -63.30
CA LEU A 76 -51.44 9.14 -63.43
C LEU A 76 -51.83 8.05 -62.42
N ILE A 77 -52.60 8.41 -61.40
CA ILE A 77 -53.08 7.48 -60.36
C ILE A 77 -54.61 7.46 -60.40
N GLY A 78 -55.18 6.42 -61.00
CA GLY A 78 -56.61 6.36 -61.33
C GLY A 78 -56.95 7.33 -62.46
N THR A 79 -57.85 8.27 -62.21
CA THR A 79 -58.27 9.29 -63.19
C THR A 79 -57.54 10.63 -63.08
N GLN A 80 -56.70 10.81 -62.05
CA GLN A 80 -56.05 12.09 -61.75
C GLN A 80 -54.52 11.97 -61.79
N LYS A 81 -53.86 13.01 -62.32
CA LYS A 81 -52.40 13.17 -62.22
C LYS A 81 -52.06 13.71 -60.83
N ARG A 82 -51.35 12.91 -60.03
CA ARG A 82 -50.94 13.25 -58.65
C ARG A 82 -49.43 13.23 -58.55
N GLY A 83 -48.87 14.04 -57.66
CA GLY A 83 -47.42 14.12 -57.41
C GLY A 83 -47.16 14.29 -55.92
N PHE A 84 -45.89 14.18 -55.53
CA PHE A 84 -45.46 14.51 -54.18
C PHE A 84 -45.74 16.00 -53.86
N SER A 85 -45.92 16.32 -52.58
CA SER A 85 -46.11 17.69 -52.09
C SER A 85 -45.11 17.98 -50.98
N SER A 86 -44.39 19.11 -51.08
CA SER A 86 -43.43 19.54 -50.06
C SER A 86 -44.06 19.78 -48.69
N SER A 87 -45.37 20.03 -48.62
CA SER A 87 -46.11 20.13 -47.35
C SER A 87 -46.00 18.87 -46.48
N CYS A 88 -45.72 17.70 -47.09
CA CYS A 88 -45.55 16.44 -46.35
C CYS A 88 -44.32 16.44 -45.43
N TYR A 89 -43.34 17.31 -45.67
CA TYR A 89 -42.16 17.45 -44.82
C TYR A 89 -42.46 18.13 -43.48
N ASN A 90 -43.42 19.06 -43.44
CA ASN A 90 -43.72 19.87 -42.25
C ASN A 90 -44.07 19.00 -41.05
N ASP A 91 -44.81 17.91 -41.28
CA ASP A 91 -45.25 16.99 -40.23
C ASP A 91 -44.31 15.77 -40.08
N ASN A 92 -43.28 15.63 -40.93
CA ASN A 92 -42.43 14.44 -41.00
C ASN A 92 -40.96 14.79 -41.27
N ALA A 93 -40.24 15.15 -40.20
CA ALA A 93 -38.82 15.49 -40.26
C ALA A 93 -37.89 14.38 -40.78
N TRP A 94 -38.34 13.12 -40.80
CA TRP A 94 -37.55 11.95 -41.23
C TRP A 94 -37.91 11.44 -42.63
N LEU A 95 -38.86 12.10 -43.31
CA LEU A 95 -39.26 11.75 -44.67
C LEU A 95 -38.24 12.31 -45.66
N GLU A 96 -37.82 11.50 -46.63
CA GLU A 96 -36.96 11.89 -47.74
C GLU A 96 -37.68 11.68 -49.08
N TYR A 97 -37.26 12.40 -50.10
CA TYR A 97 -37.78 12.23 -51.46
C TYR A 97 -36.62 12.15 -52.45
N SER A 98 -36.62 11.11 -53.28
CA SER A 98 -35.69 10.97 -54.40
C SER A 98 -36.32 11.56 -55.66
N CYS A 99 -35.66 12.57 -56.23
CA CYS A 99 -36.03 13.18 -57.50
C CYS A 99 -35.74 12.24 -58.68
N HIS A 100 -34.73 11.38 -58.55
CA HIS A 100 -34.38 10.39 -59.58
C HIS A 100 -35.42 9.26 -59.67
N LEU A 101 -35.95 8.80 -58.54
CA LEU A 101 -36.90 7.68 -58.50
C LEU A 101 -38.36 8.11 -58.44
N ASP A 102 -38.65 9.41 -58.27
CA ASP A 102 -39.98 9.93 -57.95
C ASP A 102 -40.66 9.11 -56.84
N ALA A 103 -39.96 8.96 -55.71
CA ALA A 103 -40.39 8.10 -54.61
C ALA A 103 -39.96 8.65 -53.24
N ALA A 104 -40.80 8.45 -52.23
CA ALA A 104 -40.55 8.86 -50.86
C ALA A 104 -39.97 7.71 -50.00
N PHE A 105 -39.04 8.05 -49.11
CA PHE A 105 -38.33 7.13 -48.23
C PHE A 105 -38.36 7.63 -46.78
N TYR A 106 -38.08 6.77 -45.80
CA TYR A 106 -37.85 7.18 -44.42
C TYR A 106 -36.38 7.05 -44.04
N TYR A 107 -35.73 8.18 -43.73
CA TYR A 107 -34.31 8.29 -43.41
C TYR A 107 -33.86 7.31 -42.33
N CYS A 108 -34.54 7.30 -41.17
CA CYS A 108 -34.17 6.45 -40.05
C CYS A 108 -34.31 4.96 -40.38
N CYS A 109 -35.34 4.58 -41.12
CA CYS A 109 -35.59 3.19 -41.49
C CYS A 109 -34.60 2.71 -42.55
N ARG A 110 -34.28 3.55 -43.54
CA ARG A 110 -33.32 3.24 -44.61
C ARG A 110 -31.92 2.97 -44.06
N LEU A 111 -31.48 3.72 -43.05
CA LEU A 111 -30.13 3.61 -42.50
C LEU A 111 -29.99 2.62 -41.33
N PHE A 112 -31.03 2.41 -40.52
CA PHE A 112 -30.93 1.65 -39.26
C PHE A 112 -31.78 0.37 -39.19
N ALA A 113 -32.46 -0.03 -40.27
CA ALA A 113 -33.19 -1.29 -40.32
C ALA A 113 -32.26 -2.51 -40.25
N SER A 114 -32.62 -3.52 -39.44
CA SER A 114 -31.93 -4.83 -39.42
C SER A 114 -32.59 -5.77 -40.41
N GLY A 115 -31.82 -6.42 -41.30
CA GLY A 115 -32.30 -7.40 -42.28
C GLY A 115 -32.89 -8.71 -41.72
N SER A 116 -33.40 -8.71 -40.49
CA SER A 116 -34.00 -9.86 -39.81
C SER A 116 -35.42 -9.52 -39.36
N GLY A 117 -36.40 -9.74 -40.25
CA GLY A 117 -37.83 -9.55 -40.01
C GLY A 117 -38.60 -9.18 -41.29
N ASN A 118 -39.92 -9.27 -41.28
CA ASN A 118 -40.82 -8.80 -42.37
C ASN A 118 -40.64 -7.28 -42.58
N GLN A 119 -39.63 -6.89 -43.36
CA GLN A 119 -39.37 -5.49 -43.68
C GLN A 119 -40.36 -5.01 -44.74
N GLU A 120 -40.98 -3.84 -44.50
CA GLU A 120 -41.60 -3.09 -45.58
C GLU A 120 -40.48 -2.44 -46.41
N ASP A 121 -40.04 -3.10 -47.48
CA ASP A 121 -39.03 -2.57 -48.42
C ASP A 121 -39.45 -1.25 -49.06
N THR A 122 -40.75 -0.93 -49.01
CA THR A 122 -41.37 0.28 -49.55
C THR A 122 -40.74 1.58 -49.04
N TRP A 123 -40.30 1.64 -47.78
CA TRP A 123 -39.77 2.88 -47.20
C TRP A 123 -38.24 2.92 -47.13
N THR A 124 -37.59 1.84 -47.53
CA THR A 124 -36.15 1.62 -47.37
C THR A 124 -35.45 1.40 -48.71
N VAL A 125 -35.98 0.51 -49.57
CA VAL A 125 -35.33 0.05 -50.81
C VAL A 125 -36.08 0.51 -52.06
N THR A 126 -37.39 0.29 -52.15
CA THR A 126 -38.15 0.52 -53.39
C THR A 126 -38.73 1.93 -53.49
N GLY A 127 -39.03 2.56 -52.34
CA GLY A 127 -39.62 3.89 -52.27
C GLY A 127 -41.13 3.88 -52.47
N PHE A 128 -41.81 4.83 -51.84
CA PHE A 128 -43.26 4.97 -51.92
C PHE A 128 -43.64 6.05 -52.95
N CYS A 129 -44.38 5.66 -54.00
CA CYS A 129 -44.79 6.57 -55.09
C CYS A 129 -46.32 6.70 -55.26
N ASN A 130 -47.15 6.05 -54.42
CA ASN A 130 -48.60 6.16 -54.49
C ASN A 130 -49.13 7.38 -53.73
N TRP A 131 -49.03 8.55 -54.36
CA TRP A 131 -49.36 9.85 -53.78
C TRP A 131 -50.79 9.98 -53.23
N LYS A 132 -51.75 9.14 -53.67
CA LYS A 132 -53.12 9.14 -53.15
C LYS A 132 -53.19 8.68 -51.68
N LYS A 133 -52.32 7.76 -51.27
CA LYS A 133 -52.33 7.13 -49.94
C LYS A 133 -51.14 7.53 -49.06
N LEU A 134 -50.35 8.51 -49.50
CA LEU A 134 -49.08 8.88 -48.86
C LEU A 134 -49.25 9.24 -47.38
N THR A 135 -50.19 10.12 -47.06
CA THR A 135 -50.43 10.60 -45.68
C THR A 135 -50.86 9.47 -44.73
N ASP A 136 -51.75 8.58 -45.18
CA ASP A 136 -52.24 7.47 -44.37
C ASP A 136 -51.13 6.43 -44.14
N LYS A 137 -50.35 6.17 -45.19
CA LYS A 137 -49.25 5.22 -45.13
C LYS A 137 -48.09 5.73 -44.26
N ILE A 138 -47.77 7.02 -44.33
CA ILE A 138 -46.84 7.70 -43.41
C ILE A 138 -47.27 7.51 -41.96
N LYS A 139 -48.52 7.84 -41.63
CA LYS A 139 -49.05 7.68 -40.26
C LYS A 139 -48.93 6.23 -39.80
N SER A 140 -49.39 5.29 -40.62
CA SER A 140 -49.32 3.86 -40.29
C SER A 140 -47.88 3.38 -40.08
N HIS A 141 -46.93 3.82 -40.92
CA HIS A 141 -45.53 3.42 -40.84
C HIS A 141 -44.84 4.00 -39.60
N SER A 142 -45.10 5.27 -39.27
CA SER A 142 -44.52 5.95 -38.10
C SER A 142 -44.84 5.24 -36.77
N SER A 143 -46.01 4.59 -36.69
CA SER A 143 -46.43 3.79 -35.53
C SER A 143 -45.90 2.36 -35.51
N THR A 144 -45.18 1.92 -36.55
CA THR A 144 -44.66 0.54 -36.60
C THR A 144 -43.53 0.33 -35.62
N THR A 145 -43.45 -0.89 -35.07
CA THR A 145 -42.33 -1.32 -34.21
C THR A 145 -40.98 -1.23 -34.92
N ILE A 146 -40.96 -1.44 -36.23
CA ILE A 146 -39.76 -1.31 -37.08
C ILE A 146 -39.26 0.14 -37.06
N HIS A 147 -40.14 1.11 -37.33
CA HIS A 147 -39.79 2.53 -37.31
C HIS A 147 -39.29 2.97 -35.93
N LEU A 148 -40.01 2.63 -34.86
CA LEU A 148 -39.63 2.97 -33.48
C LEU A 148 -38.28 2.35 -33.09
N THR A 149 -37.99 1.12 -33.53
CA THR A 149 -36.70 0.46 -33.30
C THR A 149 -35.58 1.16 -34.05
N CYS A 150 -35.80 1.54 -35.32
CA CYS A 150 -34.81 2.30 -36.11
C CYS A 150 -34.54 3.67 -35.49
N MET A 151 -35.58 4.34 -34.98
CA MET A 151 -35.45 5.61 -34.27
C MET A 151 -34.60 5.46 -33.00
N SER A 152 -34.85 4.42 -32.20
CA SER A 152 -34.08 4.10 -31.00
C SER A 152 -32.59 3.83 -31.33
N ARG A 153 -32.32 3.08 -32.42
CA ARG A 153 -30.96 2.81 -32.90
C ARG A 153 -30.24 4.07 -33.37
N MET A 154 -30.91 4.94 -34.12
CA MET A 154 -30.37 6.22 -34.54
C MET A 154 -30.04 7.11 -33.35
N ASN A 155 -30.93 7.20 -32.36
CA ASN A 155 -30.69 7.95 -31.13
C ASN A 155 -29.51 7.37 -30.34
N SER A 156 -29.41 6.04 -30.25
CA SER A 156 -28.28 5.34 -29.61
C SER A 156 -26.94 5.62 -30.32
N TYR A 157 -26.94 5.69 -31.65
CA TYR A 157 -25.77 6.06 -32.45
C TYR A 157 -25.35 7.53 -32.24
N LYS A 158 -26.33 8.46 -32.22
CA LYS A 158 -26.06 9.86 -31.91
C LYS A 158 -25.45 10.01 -30.50
N SER A 159 -25.99 9.30 -29.51
CA SER A 159 -25.46 9.28 -28.15
C SER A 159 -24.04 8.69 -28.07
N SER A 160 -23.74 7.65 -28.85
CA SER A 160 -22.42 7.01 -28.85
C SER A 160 -21.34 7.83 -29.56
N LYS A 161 -21.70 8.74 -30.47
CA LYS A 161 -20.76 9.74 -31.01
C LYS A 161 -20.30 10.74 -29.94
N VAL A 162 -21.14 11.03 -28.95
CA VAL A 162 -20.83 12.00 -27.88
C VAL A 162 -20.13 11.33 -26.69
N SER A 163 -20.64 10.17 -26.27
CA SER A 163 -20.20 9.48 -25.04
C SER A 163 -19.35 8.22 -25.29
N GLY A 164 -19.01 7.93 -26.56
CA GLY A 164 -18.35 6.69 -26.95
C GLY A 164 -19.30 5.48 -26.97
N SER A 165 -18.81 4.34 -27.48
CA SER A 165 -19.58 3.10 -27.44
C SER A 165 -19.78 2.61 -26.00
N VAL A 166 -20.77 1.74 -25.76
CA VAL A 166 -20.97 1.08 -24.45
C VAL A 166 -19.69 0.38 -23.98
N MET A 167 -18.93 -0.21 -24.91
CA MET A 167 -17.63 -0.83 -24.60
C MET A 167 -16.60 0.20 -24.11
N CYS A 168 -16.54 1.38 -24.75
CA CYS A 168 -15.66 2.47 -24.31
C CYS A 168 -16.07 2.97 -22.92
N GLN A 169 -17.36 3.09 -22.64
CA GLN A 169 -17.87 3.54 -21.34
C GLN A 169 -17.53 2.53 -20.23
N ILE A 170 -17.73 1.23 -20.49
CA ILE A 170 -17.36 0.17 -19.54
C ILE A 170 -15.85 0.18 -19.29
N SER A 171 -15.03 0.27 -20.34
CA SER A 171 -13.58 0.32 -20.20
C SER A 171 -13.12 1.56 -19.43
N THR A 172 -13.73 2.72 -19.67
CA THR A 172 -13.44 3.96 -18.94
C THR A 172 -13.79 3.81 -17.47
N ALA A 173 -15.00 3.34 -17.16
CA ALA A 173 -15.42 3.11 -15.78
C ALA A 173 -14.53 2.09 -15.03
N GLN A 174 -14.04 1.06 -15.73
CA GLN A 174 -13.08 0.11 -15.16
C GLN A 174 -11.74 0.76 -14.83
N ASN A 175 -11.21 1.59 -15.74
CA ASN A 175 -9.97 2.33 -15.52
C ASN A 175 -10.11 3.33 -14.36
N ASP A 176 -11.23 4.06 -14.30
CA ASP A 176 -11.52 5.00 -13.20
C ASP A 176 -11.59 4.28 -11.84
N GLN A 177 -12.18 3.08 -11.80
CA GLN A 177 -12.23 2.27 -10.58
C GLN A 177 -10.84 1.76 -10.17
N LYS A 178 -10.02 1.35 -11.15
CA LYS A 178 -8.63 0.94 -10.89
C LYS A 178 -7.83 2.08 -10.30
N GLN A 179 -7.92 3.28 -10.90
CA GLN A 179 -7.22 4.47 -10.40
C GLN A 179 -7.63 4.80 -8.97
N LYS A 180 -8.94 4.80 -8.66
CA LYS A 180 -9.42 5.03 -7.28
C LYS A 180 -8.88 4.00 -6.28
N ASN A 181 -8.77 2.73 -6.69
CA ASN A 181 -8.21 1.69 -5.84
C ASN A 181 -6.70 1.90 -5.61
N GLU A 182 -5.95 2.29 -6.64
CA GLU A 182 -4.52 2.59 -6.54
C GLU A 182 -4.26 3.79 -5.60
N GLU A 183 -5.02 4.87 -5.75
CA GLU A 183 -4.95 6.04 -4.87
C GLU A 183 -5.25 5.67 -3.39
N TYR A 184 -6.23 4.80 -3.18
CA TYR A 184 -6.57 4.31 -1.84
C TYR A 184 -5.42 3.52 -1.20
N ILE A 185 -4.84 2.55 -1.93
CA ILE A 185 -3.69 1.76 -1.43
C ILE A 185 -2.47 2.64 -1.21
N LYS A 186 -2.20 3.59 -2.13
CA LYS A 186 -1.11 4.57 -1.97
C LYS A 186 -1.26 5.35 -0.65
N THR A 187 -2.47 5.78 -0.35
CA THR A 187 -2.78 6.49 0.91
C THR A 187 -2.50 5.61 2.14
N LEU A 188 -2.84 4.31 2.09
CA LEU A 188 -2.51 3.38 3.19
C LEU A 188 -1.00 3.21 3.35
N ILE A 189 -0.25 3.13 2.25
CA ILE A 189 1.22 3.07 2.27
C ILE A 189 1.80 4.36 2.87
N ASP A 190 1.28 5.53 2.49
CA ASP A 190 1.73 6.81 3.03
C ASP A 190 1.51 6.91 4.55
N ILE A 191 0.38 6.40 5.05
CA ILE A 191 0.11 6.29 6.49
C ILE A 191 1.12 5.34 7.15
N THR A 192 1.37 4.18 6.55
CA THR A 192 2.38 3.21 7.05
C THR A 192 3.77 3.84 7.15
N LEU A 193 4.21 4.51 6.09
CA LEU A 193 5.52 5.18 6.07
C LEU A 193 5.58 6.33 7.07
N PHE A 194 4.51 7.09 7.24
CA PHE A 194 4.42 8.14 8.25
C PHE A 194 4.61 7.59 9.66
N LEU A 195 3.85 6.55 10.05
CA LEU A 195 3.94 5.94 11.36
C LEU A 195 5.32 5.33 11.61
N ALA A 196 5.86 4.61 10.61
CA ALA A 196 7.18 3.99 10.69
C ALA A 196 8.30 5.04 10.87
N LYS A 197 8.27 6.12 10.08
CA LYS A 197 9.27 7.20 10.16
C LYS A 197 9.25 7.93 11.50
N GLN A 198 8.08 8.06 12.12
CA GLN A 198 7.93 8.70 13.42
C GLN A 198 8.15 7.75 14.61
N GLY A 199 8.31 6.44 14.37
CA GLY A 199 8.40 5.45 15.44
C GLY A 199 7.10 5.30 16.24
N ILE A 200 5.96 5.55 15.61
CA ILE A 200 4.64 5.48 16.25
C ILE A 200 4.09 4.05 16.11
N ALA A 201 3.59 3.50 17.21
CA ALA A 201 2.94 2.19 17.21
C ALA A 201 1.71 2.19 16.29
N PHE A 202 1.55 1.16 15.47
CA PHE A 202 0.44 1.10 14.50
C PHE A 202 -0.89 0.74 15.16
N ARG A 203 -0.85 -0.25 16.07
CA ARG A 203 -2.02 -0.90 16.66
C ARG A 203 -2.36 -0.32 18.03
N GLY A 204 -3.64 -0.32 18.35
CA GLY A 204 -4.15 -0.07 19.69
C GLY A 204 -4.29 -1.36 20.49
N HIS A 205 -4.62 -1.25 21.78
CA HIS A 205 -4.93 -2.41 22.62
C HIS A 205 -6.16 -3.18 22.11
N LEU A 206 -7.17 -2.45 21.64
CA LEU A 206 -8.40 -2.97 21.06
C LEU A 206 -8.71 -2.20 19.77
N GLU A 207 -8.88 -2.92 18.67
CA GLU A 207 -9.19 -2.32 17.36
C GLU A 207 -10.61 -2.64 16.85
N ASP A 208 -11.48 -3.11 17.72
CA ASP A 208 -12.88 -3.38 17.47
C ASP A 208 -13.66 -2.06 17.28
N LYS A 209 -14.88 -2.15 16.71
CA LYS A 209 -15.66 -0.96 16.35
C LYS A 209 -16.16 -0.16 17.55
N GLU A 210 -16.23 -0.80 18.72
CA GLU A 210 -16.70 -0.19 19.96
C GLU A 210 -15.56 0.53 20.70
N SER A 211 -14.31 0.29 20.32
CA SER A 211 -13.17 0.99 20.91
C SER A 211 -13.14 2.47 20.51
N ASN A 212 -13.03 3.33 21.53
CA ASN A 212 -12.80 4.76 21.37
C ASN A 212 -11.48 5.08 20.66
N ASN A 213 -10.51 4.17 20.68
CA ASN A 213 -9.23 4.32 20.01
C ASN A 213 -8.82 2.98 19.39
N GLN A 214 -8.95 2.87 18.07
CA GLN A 214 -8.68 1.64 17.34
C GLN A 214 -7.20 1.47 16.95
N GLY A 215 -6.30 2.31 17.46
CA GLY A 215 -4.89 2.35 17.08
C GLY A 215 -4.57 3.40 16.04
N ASN A 216 -3.31 3.87 16.05
CA ASN A 216 -2.89 5.03 15.25
C ASN A 216 -3.08 4.83 13.75
N PHE A 217 -2.94 3.61 13.22
CA PHE A 217 -3.16 3.35 11.79
C PHE A 217 -4.63 3.57 11.40
N LYS A 218 -5.57 3.02 12.17
CA LYS A 218 -7.00 3.17 11.89
C LYS A 218 -7.49 4.58 12.18
N GLU A 219 -7.00 5.23 13.23
CA GLU A 219 -7.33 6.63 13.51
C GLU A 219 -6.78 7.58 12.43
N ALA A 220 -5.58 7.33 11.90
CA ALA A 220 -5.06 8.06 10.75
C ALA A 220 -5.93 7.85 9.50
N CYS A 221 -6.38 6.61 9.23
CA CYS A 221 -7.31 6.34 8.14
C CYS A 221 -8.64 7.11 8.31
N LYS A 222 -9.19 7.16 9.53
CA LYS A 222 -10.40 7.96 9.83
C LYS A 222 -10.16 9.46 9.62
N LEU A 223 -9.00 9.97 10.02
CA LEU A 223 -8.63 11.37 9.80
C LEU A 223 -8.57 11.69 8.30
N VAL A 224 -7.92 10.83 7.52
CA VAL A 224 -7.83 11.00 6.06
C VAL A 224 -9.20 10.88 5.39
N ALA A 225 -10.05 9.96 5.83
CA ALA A 225 -11.42 9.82 5.34
C ALA A 225 -12.25 11.11 5.54
N LYS A 226 -12.04 11.85 6.62
CA LYS A 226 -12.70 13.16 6.83
C LYS A 226 -12.27 14.23 5.83
N CYS A 227 -11.04 14.15 5.33
CA CYS A 227 -10.47 15.13 4.41
C CYS A 227 -10.60 14.73 2.93
N ASN A 228 -10.82 13.44 2.63
CA ASN A 228 -10.85 12.91 1.28
C ASN A 228 -12.06 11.97 1.06
N SER A 229 -13.05 12.47 0.32
CA SER A 229 -14.28 11.73 0.01
C SER A 229 -14.05 10.48 -0.83
N ASN A 230 -13.04 10.48 -1.71
CA ASN A 230 -12.72 9.30 -2.52
C ASN A 230 -12.16 8.18 -1.65
N PHE A 231 -11.29 8.52 -0.69
CA PHE A 231 -10.77 7.57 0.28
C PHE A 231 -11.89 7.02 1.18
N ASP A 232 -12.76 7.90 1.71
CA ASP A 232 -13.89 7.49 2.55
C ASP A 232 -14.84 6.51 1.84
N SER A 233 -15.12 6.74 0.56
CA SER A 233 -16.00 5.88 -0.25
C SER A 233 -15.51 4.42 -0.34
N LEU A 234 -14.19 4.20 -0.25
CA LEU A 234 -13.56 2.89 -0.25
C LEU A 234 -13.36 2.35 1.17
N TYR A 235 -12.97 3.22 2.09
CA TYR A 235 -12.74 2.88 3.49
C TYR A 235 -14.01 2.37 4.19
N SER A 236 -15.15 2.99 3.90
CA SER A 236 -16.46 2.67 4.48
C SER A 236 -17.09 1.40 3.90
N LYS A 237 -16.45 0.75 2.92
CA LYS A 237 -16.94 -0.53 2.36
C LYS A 237 -16.82 -1.67 3.36
N LYS A 238 -17.59 -2.73 3.13
CA LYS A 238 -17.66 -3.91 4.00
C LYS A 238 -16.33 -4.68 4.10
N ILE A 239 -15.45 -4.55 3.11
CA ILE A 239 -14.14 -5.21 3.08
C ILE A 239 -13.14 -4.31 3.82
N SER A 240 -12.59 -4.81 4.93
CA SER A 240 -11.60 -4.07 5.69
C SER A 240 -10.21 -4.25 5.09
N HIS A 241 -9.66 -3.17 4.54
CA HIS A 241 -8.26 -3.06 4.12
C HIS A 241 -7.35 -2.50 5.22
N THR A 242 -7.83 -2.49 6.47
CA THR A 242 -7.12 -1.89 7.62
C THR A 242 -6.99 -2.87 8.78
N SER A 243 -7.26 -4.15 8.53
CA SER A 243 -7.02 -5.22 9.51
C SER A 243 -5.54 -5.33 9.86
N TRP A 244 -5.25 -5.88 11.02
CA TRP A 244 -3.89 -6.12 11.50
C TRP A 244 -3.02 -6.92 10.51
N ILE A 245 -3.62 -7.85 9.76
CA ILE A 245 -2.94 -8.65 8.73
C ILE A 245 -2.47 -7.73 7.60
N VAL A 246 -3.36 -6.89 7.08
CA VAL A 246 -3.04 -5.94 6.01
C VAL A 246 -2.01 -4.91 6.48
N GLN A 247 -2.10 -4.44 7.73
CA GLN A 247 -1.08 -3.56 8.31
C GLN A 247 0.31 -4.21 8.28
N ASN A 248 0.42 -5.49 8.68
CA ASN A 248 1.69 -6.22 8.63
C ASN A 248 2.16 -6.43 7.19
N GLU A 249 1.29 -6.84 6.27
CA GLU A 249 1.65 -7.00 4.86
C GLU A 249 2.19 -5.69 4.28
N LEU A 250 1.58 -4.55 4.59
CA LEU A 250 2.06 -3.24 4.15
C LEU A 250 3.44 -2.91 4.75
N ILE A 251 3.65 -3.21 6.03
CA ILE A 251 4.94 -3.01 6.70
C ILE A 251 6.03 -3.87 6.03
N ASP A 252 5.75 -5.16 5.80
CA ASP A 252 6.68 -6.10 5.22
C ASP A 252 7.04 -5.71 3.77
N ILE A 253 6.06 -5.29 2.96
CA ILE A 253 6.30 -4.80 1.60
C ILE A 253 7.18 -3.55 1.62
N CYS A 254 6.89 -2.58 2.52
CA CYS A 254 7.70 -1.38 2.64
C CYS A 254 9.13 -1.70 3.09
N ALA A 255 9.28 -2.58 4.08
CA ALA A 255 10.58 -3.01 4.60
C ALA A 255 11.41 -3.73 3.52
N GLU A 256 10.79 -4.66 2.78
CA GLU A 256 11.46 -5.39 1.71
C GLU A 256 11.89 -4.46 0.57
N HIS A 257 11.06 -3.47 0.22
CA HIS A 257 11.44 -2.47 -0.78
C HIS A 257 12.64 -1.63 -0.30
N ILE A 258 12.62 -1.15 0.95
CA ILE A 258 13.73 -0.37 1.52
C ILE A 258 15.02 -1.21 1.53
N LYS A 259 14.92 -2.46 1.99
CA LYS A 259 16.05 -3.41 2.03
C LYS A 259 16.61 -3.66 0.64
N THR A 260 15.75 -3.91 -0.35
CA THR A 260 16.15 -4.12 -1.75
C THR A 260 16.86 -2.89 -2.32
N THR A 261 16.35 -1.69 -2.05
CA THR A 261 17.00 -0.43 -2.47
C THR A 261 18.41 -0.32 -1.89
N ILE A 262 18.56 -0.55 -0.58
CA ILE A 262 19.86 -0.51 0.10
C ILE A 262 20.82 -1.56 -0.49
N ILE A 263 20.35 -2.79 -0.71
CA ILE A 263 21.16 -3.86 -1.30
C ILE A 263 21.64 -3.48 -2.70
N ASN A 264 20.77 -2.88 -3.52
CA ASN A 264 21.13 -2.45 -4.87
C ASN A 264 22.17 -1.31 -4.84
N GLU A 265 22.07 -0.38 -3.90
CA GLU A 265 23.10 0.64 -3.67
C GLU A 265 24.44 0.02 -3.25
N VAL A 266 24.44 -0.97 -2.35
CA VAL A 266 25.67 -1.65 -1.95
C VAL A 266 26.30 -2.39 -3.13
N LYS A 267 25.49 -3.07 -3.94
CA LYS A 267 25.97 -3.80 -5.12
C LYS A 267 26.62 -2.88 -6.16
N SER A 268 26.08 -1.68 -6.36
CA SER A 268 26.68 -0.72 -7.30
C SER A 268 28.07 -0.25 -6.84
N THR A 269 28.29 -0.18 -5.53
CA THR A 269 29.58 0.21 -4.94
C THR A 269 30.58 -0.95 -4.89
N GLY A 270 30.10 -2.18 -4.75
CA GLY A 270 30.91 -3.41 -4.70
C GLY A 270 31.70 -3.62 -3.41
N ILE A 271 31.64 -2.68 -2.46
CA ILE A 271 32.36 -2.75 -1.18
C ILE A 271 31.44 -2.38 -0.01
N VAL A 272 31.62 -3.05 1.12
CA VAL A 272 30.82 -2.79 2.33
C VAL A 272 31.61 -3.02 3.61
N ALA A 273 31.30 -2.25 4.64
CA ALA A 273 31.69 -2.53 6.01
C ALA A 273 30.48 -3.06 6.78
N ILE A 274 30.65 -4.18 7.48
CA ILE A 274 29.59 -4.83 8.26
C ILE A 274 29.75 -4.45 9.73
N MET A 275 28.63 -4.12 10.38
CA MET A 275 28.53 -3.83 11.80
C MET A 275 27.52 -4.80 12.40
N VAL A 276 27.94 -5.56 13.41
CA VAL A 276 27.06 -6.53 14.07
C VAL A 276 27.09 -6.33 15.56
N ASP A 277 25.90 -6.29 16.16
CA ASP A 277 25.72 -6.16 17.61
C ASP A 277 24.68 -7.16 18.11
N GLU A 278 24.90 -7.70 19.29
CA GLU A 278 24.00 -8.66 19.93
C GLU A 278 23.04 -7.93 20.87
N ALA A 279 21.76 -8.21 20.73
CA ALA A 279 20.70 -7.64 21.54
C ALA A 279 19.81 -8.75 22.09
N ARG A 280 19.65 -8.77 23.40
CA ARG A 280 18.70 -9.65 24.07
C ARG A 280 17.31 -9.02 24.11
N SER A 281 16.34 -9.67 23.49
CA SER A 281 14.93 -9.32 23.59
C SER A 281 14.21 -10.38 24.42
N TYR A 282 13.87 -10.05 25.68
CA TYR A 282 13.25 -10.98 26.62
C TYR A 282 14.07 -12.26 26.87
N LYS A 283 13.79 -13.33 26.11
CA LYS A 283 14.44 -14.65 26.16
C LYS A 283 15.07 -15.06 24.82
N GLU A 284 15.02 -14.18 23.83
CA GLU A 284 15.60 -14.38 22.51
C GLU A 284 16.86 -13.55 22.39
N GLU A 285 17.89 -14.15 21.82
CA GLU A 285 19.16 -13.50 21.52
C GLU A 285 19.14 -13.17 20.03
N GLN A 286 19.20 -11.88 19.72
CA GLN A 286 19.07 -11.38 18.36
C GLN A 286 20.36 -10.71 17.92
N LEU A 287 20.78 -11.04 16.72
CA LEU A 287 21.93 -10.46 16.05
C LEU A 287 21.44 -9.35 15.12
N SER A 288 21.81 -8.10 15.43
CA SER A 288 21.51 -6.96 14.57
C SER A 288 22.58 -6.82 13.49
N ILE A 289 22.15 -6.70 12.23
CA ILE A 289 23.06 -6.47 11.09
C ILE A 289 22.83 -5.07 10.54
N CYS A 290 23.87 -4.26 10.63
CA CYS A 290 24.00 -2.96 10.01
C CYS A 290 25.16 -2.97 9.01
N ILE A 291 25.07 -2.11 8.02
CA ILE A 291 26.14 -1.92 7.02
C ILE A 291 26.48 -0.45 6.86
N ARG A 292 27.73 -0.22 6.48
CA ARG A 292 28.26 1.08 6.11
C ARG A 292 28.90 1.01 4.73
N TYR A 293 28.48 1.88 3.83
CA TYR A 293 28.95 1.96 2.45
C TYR A 293 28.95 3.41 1.98
N VAL A 294 29.45 3.67 0.77
CA VAL A 294 29.54 5.01 0.19
C VAL A 294 28.63 5.07 -1.02
N ASN A 295 27.64 5.96 -1.03
CA ASN A 295 26.80 6.23 -2.19
C ASN A 295 27.21 7.58 -2.80
N GLY A 296 27.99 7.55 -3.88
CA GLY A 296 28.62 8.75 -4.44
C GLY A 296 29.70 9.31 -3.51
N LEU A 297 29.42 10.44 -2.87
CA LEU A 297 30.31 11.07 -1.86
C LEU A 297 29.76 10.93 -0.43
N ASP A 298 28.55 10.39 -0.28
CA ASP A 298 27.89 10.29 1.01
C ASP A 298 28.18 8.95 1.68
N VAL A 299 28.54 9.01 2.96
CA VAL A 299 28.70 7.80 3.79
C VAL A 299 27.33 7.42 4.35
N CYS A 300 26.87 6.23 3.96
CA CYS A 300 25.57 5.70 4.35
C CYS A 300 25.73 4.61 5.41
N GLU A 301 25.01 4.75 6.52
CA GLU A 301 24.83 3.70 7.53
C GLU A 301 23.37 3.23 7.50
N ARG A 302 23.16 1.93 7.33
CA ARG A 302 21.84 1.34 7.13
C ARG A 302 21.69 0.05 7.93
N PHE A 303 20.61 -0.03 8.69
CA PHE A 303 20.14 -1.27 9.30
C PHE A 303 19.51 -2.16 8.23
N LEU A 304 19.76 -3.47 8.32
CA LEU A 304 19.20 -4.45 7.37
C LEU A 304 18.22 -5.42 8.03
N THR A 305 18.60 -6.07 9.11
CA THR A 305 17.76 -7.09 9.75
C THR A 305 18.22 -7.42 11.17
N PHE A 306 17.31 -8.04 11.92
CA PHE A 306 17.66 -8.89 13.06
C PHE A 306 17.68 -10.35 12.60
N ILE A 307 18.59 -11.14 13.17
CA ILE A 307 18.63 -12.59 13.00
C ILE A 307 18.51 -13.23 14.38
N ASP A 308 17.58 -14.16 14.54
CA ASP A 308 17.48 -14.96 15.76
C ASP A 308 18.66 -15.95 15.84
N VAL A 309 19.46 -15.81 16.90
CA VAL A 309 20.62 -16.67 17.21
C VAL A 309 20.46 -17.37 18.57
N SER A 310 19.22 -17.48 19.06
CA SER A 310 18.90 -18.07 20.36
C SER A 310 19.31 -19.55 20.48
N SER A 311 19.49 -20.25 19.36
CA SER A 311 19.90 -21.66 19.33
C SER A 311 21.39 -21.86 19.64
N SER A 312 22.25 -20.91 19.25
CA SER A 312 23.69 -20.97 19.53
C SER A 312 24.37 -19.61 19.33
N GLN A 313 25.13 -19.19 20.34
CA GLN A 313 25.95 -17.97 20.34
C GLN A 313 27.43 -18.27 20.08
N LYS A 314 27.78 -19.41 19.48
CA LYS A 314 29.17 -19.69 19.13
C LYS A 314 29.57 -18.85 17.92
N ALA A 315 30.84 -18.46 17.86
CA ALA A 315 31.37 -17.65 16.76
C ALA A 315 31.10 -18.26 15.38
N ILE A 316 31.19 -19.60 15.26
CA ILE A 316 30.91 -20.33 14.01
C ILE A 316 29.47 -20.13 13.55
N ASP A 317 28.51 -20.25 14.47
CA ASP A 317 27.08 -20.13 14.16
C ASP A 317 26.72 -18.68 13.78
N ILE A 318 27.33 -17.70 14.46
CA ILE A 318 27.18 -16.27 14.13
C ILE A 318 27.73 -15.97 12.73
N VAL A 319 28.91 -16.49 12.40
CA VAL A 319 29.49 -16.32 11.06
C VAL A 319 28.63 -16.98 10.00
N ALA A 320 28.16 -18.20 10.24
CA ALA A 320 27.24 -18.89 9.35
C ALA A 320 25.96 -18.07 9.11
N ALA A 321 25.37 -17.50 10.17
CA ALA A 321 24.19 -16.63 10.07
C ALA A 321 24.46 -15.38 9.22
N ILE A 322 25.61 -14.71 9.41
CA ILE A 322 26.01 -13.55 8.61
C ILE A 322 26.19 -13.94 7.14
N LEU A 323 26.91 -15.03 6.85
CA LEU A 323 27.16 -15.46 5.48
C LEU A 323 25.88 -15.91 4.77
N MET A 324 25.02 -16.67 5.46
CA MET A 324 23.70 -17.06 4.94
C MET A 324 22.84 -15.83 4.62
N PHE A 325 22.87 -14.81 5.47
CA PHE A 325 22.17 -13.55 5.20
C PHE A 325 22.71 -12.82 3.97
N LEU A 326 24.04 -12.76 3.81
CA LEU A 326 24.67 -12.17 2.62
C LEU A 326 24.29 -12.95 1.36
N GLU A 327 24.23 -14.27 1.43
CA GLU A 327 23.82 -15.13 0.32
C GLU A 327 22.35 -14.92 -0.05
N GLN A 328 21.43 -14.97 0.93
CA GLN A 328 19.99 -14.73 0.74
C GLN A 328 19.68 -13.33 0.20
N SER A 329 20.53 -12.35 0.54
CA SER A 329 20.41 -10.97 0.05
C SER A 329 21.06 -10.76 -1.33
N ASN A 330 21.55 -11.83 -1.97
CA ASN A 330 22.32 -11.79 -3.21
C ASN A 330 23.55 -10.88 -3.11
N MET A 331 24.19 -10.76 -1.94
CA MET A 331 25.36 -9.92 -1.67
C MET A 331 26.66 -10.73 -1.54
N LYS A 332 26.67 -12.01 -1.90
CA LYS A 332 27.84 -12.90 -1.80
C LYS A 332 29.09 -12.39 -2.53
N ASP A 333 28.91 -11.66 -3.63
CA ASP A 333 30.01 -11.16 -4.47
C ASP A 333 30.53 -9.79 -4.00
N VAL A 334 29.87 -9.17 -3.01
CA VAL A 334 30.27 -7.87 -2.45
C VAL A 334 31.46 -8.08 -1.52
N LYS A 335 32.50 -7.25 -1.68
CA LYS A 335 33.70 -7.33 -0.83
C LYS A 335 33.43 -6.70 0.52
N VAL A 336 33.54 -7.50 1.59
CA VAL A 336 33.54 -6.99 2.96
C VAL A 336 34.93 -6.49 3.32
N ILE A 337 35.08 -5.17 3.46
CA ILE A 337 36.39 -4.54 3.72
C ILE A 337 36.62 -4.25 5.20
N ALA A 338 35.56 -4.13 5.99
CA ALA A 338 35.65 -3.94 7.42
C ALA A 338 34.53 -4.66 8.16
N GLN A 339 34.83 -5.04 9.40
CA GLN A 339 33.93 -5.70 10.33
C GLN A 339 34.01 -5.00 11.68
N SER A 340 32.88 -4.62 12.27
CA SER A 340 32.83 -3.89 13.54
C SER A 340 31.95 -4.61 14.55
N TYR A 341 32.55 -5.06 15.65
CA TYR A 341 31.86 -5.79 16.72
C TYR A 341 32.26 -5.27 18.11
N ASP A 342 31.58 -5.75 19.15
CA ASP A 342 31.99 -5.53 20.53
C ASP A 342 33.28 -6.29 20.89
N GLY A 343 33.73 -6.08 22.14
CA GLY A 343 34.95 -6.69 22.68
C GLY A 343 34.73 -8.07 23.29
N ALA A 344 33.56 -8.69 23.15
CA ALA A 344 33.33 -10.01 23.70
C ALA A 344 34.29 -11.03 23.05
N SER A 345 34.72 -12.05 23.80
CA SER A 345 35.67 -13.04 23.31
C SER A 345 35.15 -13.81 22.10
N VAL A 346 33.84 -14.05 22.04
CA VAL A 346 33.16 -14.69 20.91
C VAL A 346 33.26 -13.82 19.65
N MET A 347 33.17 -12.49 19.76
CA MET A 347 33.18 -11.59 18.62
C MET A 347 34.60 -11.21 18.19
N SER A 348 35.45 -10.85 19.15
CA SER A 348 36.79 -10.28 18.95
C SER A 348 37.96 -11.26 19.10
N GLY A 349 37.68 -12.52 19.42
CA GLY A 349 38.69 -13.53 19.71
C GLY A 349 39.65 -13.78 18.54
N GLN A 350 40.96 -13.75 18.83
CA GLN A 350 42.05 -13.85 17.85
C GLN A 350 42.24 -15.25 17.22
N HIS A 351 41.73 -16.30 17.85
CA HIS A 351 41.94 -17.69 17.41
C HIS A 351 40.65 -18.41 17.00
N GLY A 352 39.48 -17.87 17.35
CA GLY A 352 38.20 -18.51 17.09
C GLY A 352 36.99 -17.62 17.31
N GLY A 353 37.20 -16.31 17.40
CA GLY A 353 36.10 -15.35 17.41
C GLY A 353 35.61 -15.04 16.01
N VAL A 354 34.44 -14.38 15.91
CA VAL A 354 33.81 -13.98 14.64
C VAL A 354 34.78 -13.18 13.78
N GLN A 355 35.56 -12.27 14.38
CA GLN A 355 36.62 -11.53 13.68
C GLN A 355 37.57 -12.43 12.88
N THR A 356 38.03 -13.50 13.50
CA THR A 356 39.06 -14.38 12.92
C THR A 356 38.45 -15.25 11.83
N LEU A 357 37.29 -15.84 12.11
CA LEU A 357 36.55 -16.67 11.15
C LEU A 357 36.10 -15.86 9.92
N MET A 358 35.60 -14.63 10.09
CA MET A 358 35.29 -13.75 8.97
C MET A 358 36.52 -13.40 8.13
N LYS A 359 37.70 -13.31 8.75
CA LYS A 359 38.97 -13.05 8.04
C LYS A 359 39.42 -14.24 7.20
N GLU A 360 39.03 -15.47 7.55
CA GLU A 360 39.25 -16.65 6.70
C GLU A 360 38.45 -16.56 5.40
N HIS A 361 37.21 -16.04 5.47
CA HIS A 361 36.36 -15.82 4.29
C HIS A 361 36.74 -14.56 3.50
N TYR A 362 37.12 -13.49 4.20
CA TYR A 362 37.50 -12.20 3.61
C TYR A 362 38.92 -11.81 4.09
N PRO A 363 39.99 -12.25 3.40
CA PRO A 363 41.37 -12.11 3.88
C PRO A 363 41.82 -10.68 4.21
N TYR A 364 41.24 -9.69 3.53
CA TYR A 364 41.57 -8.26 3.69
C TYR A 364 40.63 -7.50 4.63
N VAL A 365 39.70 -8.18 5.31
CA VAL A 365 38.75 -7.52 6.21
C VAL A 365 39.45 -6.95 7.44
N ILE A 366 39.16 -5.68 7.74
CA ILE A 366 39.71 -4.99 8.90
C ILE A 366 38.73 -5.09 10.07
N TYR A 367 39.18 -5.59 11.20
CA TYR A 367 38.39 -5.55 12.43
C TYR A 367 38.51 -4.20 13.13
N ILE A 368 37.34 -3.64 13.48
CA ILE A 368 37.20 -2.40 14.22
C ILE A 368 36.47 -2.73 15.53
N HIS A 369 37.21 -2.67 16.64
CA HIS A 369 36.61 -2.83 17.96
C HIS A 369 35.73 -1.62 18.29
N CYS A 370 34.47 -1.88 18.68
CA CYS A 370 33.51 -0.89 19.13
C CYS A 370 34.13 0.12 20.12
N VAL A 371 34.25 1.38 19.68
CA VAL A 371 34.89 2.45 20.45
C VAL A 371 34.11 2.74 21.73
N ALA A 372 32.78 2.66 21.69
CA ALA A 372 31.94 2.85 22.88
C ALA A 372 32.20 1.76 23.94
N HIS A 373 32.36 0.51 23.51
CA HIS A 373 32.72 -0.60 24.39
C HIS A 373 34.13 -0.40 24.96
N ARG A 374 35.11 -0.05 24.12
CA ARG A 374 36.50 0.25 24.56
C ARG A 374 36.56 1.35 25.60
N LEU A 375 35.88 2.47 25.35
CA LEU A 375 35.81 3.58 26.29
C LEU A 375 35.21 3.15 27.63
N ASN A 376 34.15 2.35 27.57
CA ASN A 376 33.52 1.80 28.76
C ASN A 376 34.46 0.86 29.53
N LEU A 377 35.24 0.00 28.86
CA LEU A 377 36.25 -0.84 29.49
C LEU A 377 37.35 -0.01 30.18
N ILE A 378 37.82 1.06 29.53
CA ILE A 378 38.81 1.98 30.13
C ILE A 378 38.27 2.59 31.41
N VAL A 379 37.01 3.04 31.42
CA VAL A 379 36.39 3.59 32.63
C VAL A 379 36.29 2.54 33.72
N VAL A 380 35.86 1.31 33.39
CA VAL A 380 35.79 0.20 34.34
C VAL A 380 37.14 -0.03 34.99
N ASP A 381 38.16 -0.24 34.18
CA ASP A 381 39.51 -0.51 34.65
C ASP A 381 40.07 0.66 35.48
N THR A 382 39.78 1.90 35.10
CA THR A 382 40.25 3.07 35.83
C THR A 382 39.68 3.13 37.25
N TYR A 383 38.36 2.94 37.43
CA TYR A 383 37.76 3.08 38.76
C TYR A 383 37.98 1.84 39.63
N THR A 384 38.11 0.64 39.05
CA THR A 384 38.39 -0.58 39.83
C THR A 384 39.78 -0.56 40.45
N ASN A 385 40.73 0.09 39.78
CA ASN A 385 42.10 0.27 40.26
C ASN A 385 42.25 1.40 41.30
N ILE A 386 41.29 2.34 41.37
CA ILE A 386 41.28 3.40 42.38
C ILE A 386 40.41 2.96 43.57
N ILE A 387 41.04 2.62 44.70
CA ILE A 387 40.37 2.09 45.91
C ILE A 387 39.16 2.95 46.32
N ASN A 388 39.31 4.27 46.38
CA ASN A 388 38.24 5.20 46.76
C ASN A 388 37.07 5.17 45.76
N ALA A 389 37.37 5.12 44.46
CA ALA A 389 36.34 5.08 43.42
C ALA A 389 35.62 3.72 43.43
N ARG A 390 36.34 2.62 43.57
CA ARG A 390 35.77 1.27 43.74
C ARG A 390 34.83 1.21 44.94
N ASN A 391 35.26 1.70 46.09
CA ASN A 391 34.42 1.73 47.29
C ASN A 391 33.15 2.57 47.08
N MET A 392 33.29 3.75 46.46
CA MET A 392 32.14 4.58 46.09
C MET A 392 31.17 3.81 45.18
N PHE A 393 31.63 3.19 44.10
CA PHE A 393 30.75 2.45 43.17
C PHE A 393 30.08 1.23 43.85
N ASN A 394 30.78 0.53 44.75
CA ASN A 394 30.20 -0.55 45.56
C ASN A 394 29.08 -0.04 46.48
N VAL A 395 29.24 1.15 47.07
CA VAL A 395 28.18 1.81 47.85
C VAL A 395 26.99 2.17 46.95
N LEU A 396 27.23 2.73 45.75
CA LEU A 396 26.14 3.06 44.82
C LEU A 396 25.34 1.82 44.38
N GLU A 397 26.02 0.69 44.16
CA GLU A 397 25.37 -0.59 43.83
C GLU A 397 24.60 -1.16 45.03
N SER A 398 25.12 -0.98 46.25
CA SER A 398 24.42 -1.37 47.48
C SER A 398 23.14 -0.55 47.65
N ILE A 399 23.21 0.78 47.49
CA ILE A 399 22.05 1.68 47.51
C ILE A 399 21.02 1.25 46.47
N TYR A 400 21.45 0.94 45.24
CA TYR A 400 20.55 0.42 44.22
C TYR A 400 19.84 -0.87 44.67
N THR A 401 20.60 -1.85 45.18
CA THR A 401 20.05 -3.16 45.63
C THR A 401 19.07 -3.00 46.79
N HIS A 402 19.31 -2.02 47.66
CA HIS A 402 18.40 -1.69 48.74
C HIS A 402 17.07 -1.13 48.19
N PHE A 403 17.15 -0.07 47.39
CA PHE A 403 15.97 0.61 46.84
C PHE A 403 15.35 -0.07 45.61
N SER A 404 15.90 -1.18 45.11
CA SER A 404 15.26 -1.99 44.07
C SER A 404 14.02 -2.74 44.57
N HIS A 405 13.88 -2.89 45.89
CA HIS A 405 12.70 -3.49 46.51
C HIS A 405 11.49 -2.54 46.43
N PRO A 406 10.31 -3.01 45.97
CA PRO A 406 9.15 -2.14 45.73
C PRO A 406 8.72 -1.28 46.94
N LYS A 407 8.77 -1.86 48.15
CA LYS A 407 8.41 -1.17 49.41
C LYS A 407 9.36 -0.01 49.72
N LYS A 408 10.67 -0.26 49.61
CA LYS A 408 11.74 0.73 49.87
C LYS A 408 11.78 1.81 48.79
N ASN A 409 11.53 1.44 47.53
CA ASN A 409 11.42 2.40 46.43
C ASN A 409 10.25 3.37 46.64
N LYS A 410 9.08 2.86 47.05
CA LYS A 410 7.93 3.70 47.37
C LYS A 410 8.24 4.69 48.50
N MET A 411 8.90 4.23 49.56
CA MET A 411 9.35 5.09 50.65
C MET A 411 10.30 6.20 50.16
N LEU A 412 11.30 5.85 49.32
CA LEU A 412 12.19 6.83 48.72
C LEU A 412 11.43 7.87 47.89
N HIS A 413 10.43 7.45 47.11
CA HIS A 413 9.58 8.35 46.34
C HIS A 413 8.77 9.31 47.23
N GLU A 414 8.24 8.85 48.36
CA GLU A 414 7.54 9.70 49.33
C GLU A 414 8.48 10.78 49.91
N PHE A 415 9.71 10.41 50.26
CA PHE A 415 10.72 11.38 50.70
C PHE A 415 11.17 12.34 49.59
N GLN A 416 11.25 11.90 48.33
CA GLN A 416 11.53 12.76 47.19
C GLN A 416 10.44 13.83 47.00
N ILE A 417 9.16 13.43 47.11
CA ILE A 417 8.01 14.34 47.01
C ILE A 417 8.03 15.35 48.16
N ASN A 418 8.22 14.88 49.40
CA ASN A 418 8.23 15.73 50.59
C ASN A 418 9.36 16.79 50.58
N LEU A 419 10.43 16.53 49.83
CA LEU A 419 11.57 17.45 49.67
C LEU A 419 11.49 18.31 48.40
N GLY A 420 10.43 18.18 47.58
CA GLY A 420 10.29 18.89 46.32
C GLY A 420 11.34 18.49 45.26
N LEU A 421 11.89 17.28 45.35
CA LEU A 421 12.93 16.78 44.44
C LEU A 421 12.34 16.09 43.22
N SER A 422 13.08 16.09 42.10
CA SER A 422 12.67 15.37 40.90
C SER A 422 12.67 13.87 41.17
N GLN A 423 11.52 13.22 40.96
CA GLN A 423 11.38 11.78 41.11
C GLN A 423 12.29 11.06 40.11
N ARG A 424 13.35 10.43 40.61
CA ARG A 424 14.26 9.62 39.79
C ARG A 424 14.46 8.29 40.48
N SER A 425 14.30 7.22 39.70
CA SER A 425 14.65 5.88 40.13
C SER A 425 16.17 5.68 40.07
N ILE A 426 16.70 5.00 41.07
CA ILE A 426 18.09 4.58 41.07
C ILE A 426 18.19 3.36 40.14
N SER A 427 19.02 3.47 39.11
CA SER A 427 19.19 2.42 38.10
C SER A 427 20.38 1.52 38.43
N LYS A 428 20.30 0.24 38.06
CA LYS A 428 21.41 -0.70 38.19
C LYS A 428 22.62 -0.18 37.41
N ILE A 429 23.79 -0.24 38.02
CA ILE A 429 25.04 -0.02 37.30
C ILE A 429 25.23 -1.21 36.36
N CYS A 430 25.39 -0.91 35.06
CA CYS A 430 25.55 -1.93 34.04
C CYS A 430 26.98 -1.87 33.51
N ASP A 431 27.68 -3.00 33.59
CA ASP A 431 29.09 -3.01 33.22
C ASP A 431 29.37 -2.84 31.76
N THR A 432 28.40 -3.12 30.90
CA THR A 432 28.50 -3.01 29.44
C THR A 432 28.00 -1.67 28.89
N ARG A 433 27.37 -0.81 29.71
CA ARG A 433 26.74 0.44 29.25
C ARG A 433 27.20 1.66 30.05
N TRP A 434 28.12 2.42 29.47
CA TRP A 434 28.65 3.69 30.01
C TRP A 434 27.57 4.60 30.62
N ILE A 435 26.46 4.81 29.90
CA ILE A 435 25.48 5.84 30.25
C ILE A 435 24.74 5.54 31.55
N CYS A 436 24.68 4.27 31.96
CA CYS A 436 24.03 3.87 33.20
C CYS A 436 24.78 4.40 34.42
N ARG A 437 26.12 4.44 34.40
CA ARG A 437 26.92 4.95 35.54
C ARG A 437 26.69 6.43 35.79
N TYR A 438 26.75 7.25 34.74
CA TYR A 438 26.48 8.69 34.86
C TYR A 438 25.06 8.96 35.34
N LYS A 439 24.06 8.28 34.76
CA LYS A 439 22.65 8.43 35.16
C LYS A 439 22.45 8.10 36.64
N THR A 440 23.03 6.99 37.12
CA THR A 440 22.97 6.59 38.53
C THR A 440 23.67 7.58 39.44
N CYS A 441 24.88 8.03 39.11
CA CYS A 441 25.60 9.05 39.88
C CYS A 441 24.80 10.36 39.96
N ASN A 442 24.22 10.80 38.84
CA ASN A 442 23.41 12.01 38.80
C ASN A 442 22.12 11.85 39.61
N ALA A 443 21.42 10.72 39.50
CA ALA A 443 20.20 10.44 40.26
C ALA A 443 20.45 10.44 41.77
N ILE A 444 21.54 9.81 42.21
CA ILE A 444 21.95 9.78 43.63
C ILE A 444 22.38 11.17 44.09
N LYS A 445 23.19 11.90 43.32
CA LYS A 445 23.58 13.29 43.64
C LYS A 445 22.37 14.20 43.80
N THR A 446 21.38 14.12 42.90
CA THR A 446 20.17 14.95 42.97
C THR A 446 19.26 14.57 44.15
N ASN A 447 19.24 13.30 44.53
CA ASN A 447 18.35 12.78 45.57
C ASN A 447 19.06 12.42 46.88
N PHE A 448 20.30 12.87 47.07
CA PHE A 448 21.14 12.49 48.20
C PHE A 448 20.44 12.74 49.55
N LYS A 449 19.82 13.92 49.69
CA LYS A 449 19.05 14.28 50.90
C LYS A 449 17.87 13.34 51.17
N ALA A 450 17.17 12.91 50.13
CA ALA A 450 16.05 11.97 50.26
C ALA A 450 16.55 10.57 50.66
N ILE A 451 17.65 10.12 50.06
CA ILE A 451 18.27 8.82 50.36
C ILE A 451 18.71 8.77 51.82
N VAL A 452 19.43 9.79 52.30
CA VAL A 452 19.88 9.86 53.70
C VAL A 452 18.70 9.86 54.66
N LYS A 453 17.64 10.65 54.40
CA LYS A 453 16.44 10.67 55.25
C LYS A 453 15.70 9.34 55.26
N ALA A 454 15.60 8.66 54.11
CA ALA A 454 14.98 7.35 54.02
C ALA A 454 15.77 6.28 54.82
N LEU A 455 17.09 6.26 54.70
CA LEU A 455 17.95 5.36 55.47
C LEU A 455 17.89 5.65 56.98
N GLN A 456 17.91 6.92 57.38
CA GLN A 456 17.78 7.32 58.79
C GLN A 456 16.42 6.93 59.37
N PHE A 457 15.35 7.08 58.60
CA PHE A 457 14.01 6.65 59.00
C PHE A 457 13.96 5.14 59.23
N GLU A 458 14.53 4.35 58.32
CA GLU A 458 14.58 2.90 58.48
C GLU A 458 15.38 2.46 59.71
N ILE A 459 16.51 3.13 60.00
CA ILE A 459 17.35 2.85 61.20
C ILE A 459 16.59 3.14 62.50
N ASN A 460 15.77 4.20 62.52
CA ASN A 460 15.11 4.66 63.74
C ASN A 460 13.77 3.96 64.01
N GLU A 461 13.03 3.54 62.98
CA GLU A 461 11.66 3.04 63.13
C GLU A 461 11.44 1.56 62.80
N THR A 462 12.44 0.85 62.25
CA THR A 462 12.28 -0.55 61.83
C THR A 462 13.16 -1.48 62.66
N SER A 463 12.63 -2.61 63.15
CA SER A 463 13.36 -3.63 63.94
C SER A 463 13.85 -4.82 63.11
N ASP A 464 13.94 -4.66 61.79
CA ASP A 464 14.09 -5.75 60.83
C ASP A 464 15.56 -5.97 60.41
N LYS A 465 15.88 -7.11 59.77
CA LYS A 465 17.25 -7.44 59.29
C LYS A 465 17.85 -6.38 58.36
N ASP A 466 17.02 -5.54 57.76
CA ASP A 466 17.37 -4.44 56.88
C ASP A 466 18.11 -3.28 57.57
N VAL A 467 18.01 -3.16 58.90
CA VAL A 467 18.64 -2.10 59.70
C VAL A 467 20.16 -2.19 59.61
N THR A 468 20.73 -3.39 59.65
CA THR A 468 22.18 -3.61 59.55
C THR A 468 22.74 -3.14 58.21
N GLN A 469 21.96 -3.31 57.13
CA GLN A 469 22.35 -2.86 55.78
C GLN A 469 22.24 -1.35 55.64
N ALA A 470 21.18 -0.73 56.19
CA ALA A 470 21.01 0.73 56.23
C ALA A 470 22.07 1.43 57.10
N ILE A 471 22.43 0.86 58.26
CA ILE A 471 23.53 1.35 59.11
C ILE A 471 24.84 1.34 58.32
N GLY A 472 25.15 0.24 57.62
CA GLY A 472 26.37 0.15 56.80
C GLY A 472 26.43 1.17 55.66
N MET A 473 25.30 1.57 55.09
CA MET A 473 25.22 2.58 54.01
C MET A 473 25.17 4.03 54.51
N ASN A 474 24.74 4.29 55.75
CA ASN A 474 24.64 5.64 56.34
C ASN A 474 25.96 6.12 56.98
N ILE A 475 26.96 5.25 57.08
CA ILE A 475 28.31 5.55 57.63
C ILE A 475 29.26 6.13 56.56
N PHE A 476 28.92 6.01 55.27
CA PHE A 476 29.65 6.58 54.13
C PHE A 476 28.88 7.76 53.53
#